data_AF-A0A530Y125-F1
#
_entry.id   AF-A0A530Y125-F1
#
_cell.length_a   1.000
_cell.length_b   1.000
_cell.length_c   1.000
_cell.angle_alpha   90.00
_cell.angle_beta   90.00
_cell.angle_gamma   90.00
#
_symmetry.space_group_name_H-M   'P 1'
#
loop_
_entity.id
_entity.type
_entity.pdbx_description
1 polymer ?
#
loop_
_entity_poly.entity_id
_entity_poly.type
_entity_poly.pdbx_seq_one_letter_code
_entity_poly.pdbx_strand_id
1 'polypeptide(L)' 'MTSALPFDDFRNLLATLPRADTAAEARVRALFARADKPKGSLGRIEDIAAWLAAWSGRVPPAVNRPLV' A
#
# COMPACT_ATOMS: atom_id res chain seq x y z
N MET A 1 -20.56 11.56 -14.81
CA MET A 1 -21.40 12.76 -14.60
C MET A 1 -20.95 13.37 -13.29
N THR A 2 -20.30 14.53 -13.33
CA THR A 2 -19.88 15.25 -12.12
C THR A 2 -21.13 15.81 -11.44
N SER A 3 -21.31 15.52 -10.16
CA SER A 3 -22.45 16.01 -9.37
C SER A 3 -22.33 17.51 -9.16
N ALA A 4 -23.44 18.25 -9.22
CA ALA A 4 -23.48 19.70 -8.97
C ALA A 4 -23.30 20.09 -7.49
N LEU A 5 -23.04 19.12 -6.61
CA LEU A 5 -22.86 19.32 -5.17
C LEU A 5 -21.37 19.32 -4.78
N PRO A 6 -20.95 20.21 -3.85
CA PRO A 6 -19.56 20.25 -3.40
C PRO A 6 -19.07 18.90 -2.85
N PHE A 7 -17.89 18.48 -3.31
CA PHE A 7 -17.14 17.29 -2.88
C PHE A 7 -17.71 15.92 -3.26
N ASP A 8 -18.83 15.84 -3.98
CA ASP A 8 -19.44 14.55 -4.32
C ASP A 8 -18.53 13.65 -5.15
N ASP A 9 -17.75 14.22 -6.07
CA ASP A 9 -16.79 13.44 -6.84
C ASP A 9 -15.73 12.78 -5.93
N PHE A 10 -15.26 13.48 -4.89
CA PHE A 10 -14.34 12.89 -3.89
C PHE A 10 -15.01 11.82 -3.05
N ARG A 11 -16.27 12.03 -2.61
CA ARG A 11 -17.03 11.02 -1.86
C ARG A 11 -17.24 9.77 -2.70
N ASN A 12 -17.54 9.93 -3.99
CA ASN A 12 -17.68 8.83 -4.92
C ASN A 12 -16.36 8.07 -5.12
N LEU A 13 -15.23 8.77 -5.21
CA LEU A 13 -13.90 8.12 -5.26
C LEU A 13 -13.60 7.33 -3.98
N LEU A 14 -13.90 7.89 -2.80
CA LEU A 14 -13.72 7.19 -1.53
C LEU A 14 -14.63 5.95 -1.42
N ALA A 15 -15.88 6.06 -1.87
CA ALA A 15 -16.83 4.95 -1.86
C ALA A 15 -16.45 3.82 -2.85
N THR A 16 -15.68 4.14 -3.88
CA THR A 16 -15.25 3.20 -4.93
C THR A 16 -13.78 2.80 -4.82
N LEU A 17 -13.12 3.14 -3.71
CA LEU A 17 -11.75 2.72 -3.44
C LEU A 17 -11.62 1.19 -3.58
N PRO A 18 -10.61 0.69 -4.31
CA PRO A 18 -10.37 -0.74 -4.40
C PRO A 18 -9.98 -1.29 -3.02
N ARG A 19 -10.21 -2.58 -2.83
CA ARG A 19 -9.63 -3.28 -1.67
C ARG A 19 -8.12 -3.39 -1.85
N ALA A 20 -7.40 -3.27 -0.73
CA ALA A 20 -5.96 -3.51 -0.72
C ALA A 20 -5.63 -4.93 -1.19
N ASP A 21 -4.55 -5.08 -1.96
CA ASP A 21 -4.04 -6.37 -2.43
C ASP A 21 -3.34 -7.11 -1.27
N THR A 22 -4.12 -7.91 -0.55
CA THR A 22 -3.64 -8.74 0.57
C THR A 22 -2.59 -9.77 0.13
N ALA A 23 -2.57 -10.19 -1.14
CA ALA A 23 -1.56 -11.10 -1.67
C ALA A 23 -0.23 -10.38 -1.92
N ALA A 24 -0.24 -9.13 -2.38
CA ALA A 24 0.96 -8.28 -2.44
C ALA A 24 1.53 -8.04 -1.03
N GLU A 25 0.68 -7.72 -0.06
CA GLU A 25 1.09 -7.57 1.35
C GLU A 25 1.80 -8.83 1.86
N ALA A 26 1.16 -10.00 1.71
CA ALA A 26 1.69 -11.28 2.16
C ALA A 26 3.05 -11.62 1.50
N ARG A 27 3.19 -11.34 0.21
CA ARG A 27 4.47 -11.55 -0.51
C ARG A 27 5.60 -10.69 0.06
N VAL A 28 5.34 -9.43 0.41
CA VAL A 28 6.35 -8.56 1.04
C VAL A 28 6.73 -9.06 2.43
N ARG A 29 5.74 -9.46 3.25
CA ARG A 29 6.01 -10.06 4.57
C ARG A 29 6.86 -11.33 4.45
N ALA A 30 6.61 -12.15 3.43
CA ALA A 30 7.42 -13.34 3.14
C ALA A 30 8.85 -12.99 2.71
N LEU A 31 9.05 -11.91 1.94
CA LEU A 31 10.40 -11.43 1.59
C LEU A 31 11.19 -11.00 2.83
N PHE A 32 10.57 -10.24 3.75
CA PHE A 32 11.22 -9.86 5.01
C PHE A 32 11.52 -11.05 5.92
N ALA A 33 10.66 -12.07 5.94
CA ALA A 33 10.89 -13.28 6.72
C ALA A 33 12.05 -14.14 6.19
N ARG A 34 12.38 -14.02 4.89
CA ARG A 34 13.51 -14.71 4.24
C ARG A 34 14.82 -13.94 4.29
N ALA A 35 14.78 -12.65 4.62
CA ALA A 35 15.98 -11.84 4.74
C ALA A 35 16.82 -12.35 5.92
N ASP A 36 18.15 -12.35 5.76
CA ASP A 36 19.10 -12.72 6.80
C ASP A 36 19.17 -11.63 7.88
N LYS A 37 18.07 -11.52 8.65
CA LYS A 37 17.85 -10.57 9.72
C LYS A 37 17.03 -11.23 10.84
N PRO A 38 17.19 -10.80 12.10
CA PRO A 38 16.26 -11.20 13.14
C PRO A 38 14.82 -10.83 12.76
N LYS A 39 13.87 -11.70 13.10
CA LYS A 39 12.45 -11.47 12.81
C LYS A 39 11.98 -10.13 13.41
N GLY A 40 11.36 -9.29 12.60
CA GLY A 40 10.83 -7.99 13.03
C GLY A 40 11.89 -6.93 13.36
N SER A 41 13.17 -7.15 13.04
CA SER A 41 14.25 -6.22 13.37
C SER A 41 14.11 -4.83 12.73
N LEU A 42 13.31 -4.69 11.65
CA LEU A 42 13.07 -3.41 11.00
C LEU A 42 11.77 -2.73 11.48
N GLY A 43 11.02 -3.36 12.38
CA GLY A 43 9.82 -2.81 13.00
C GLY A 43 8.84 -2.22 11.98
N ARG A 44 8.49 -0.94 12.17
CA ARG A 44 7.53 -0.20 11.33
C ARG A 44 7.87 -0.15 9.84
N ILE A 45 9.14 -0.33 9.47
CA ILE A 45 9.53 -0.36 8.05
C ILE A 45 8.89 -1.57 7.35
N GLU A 46 8.82 -2.73 8.01
CA GLU A 46 8.19 -3.93 7.46
C GLU A 46 6.70 -3.70 7.22
N ASP A 47 6.04 -3.00 8.15
CA ASP A 47 4.62 -2.66 8.05
C ASP A 47 4.33 -1.63 6.97
N ILE A 48 5.14 -0.57 6.85
CA ILE A 48 4.98 0.46 5.82
C ILE A 48 5.21 -0.15 4.42
N ALA A 49 6.23 -1.00 4.27
CA ALA A 49 6.49 -1.67 3.00
C ALA A 49 5.35 -2.64 2.62
N ALA A 50 4.83 -3.42 3.58
CA ALA A 50 3.70 -4.31 3.35
C ALA A 50 2.43 -3.52 2.95
N TRP A 51 2.12 -2.44 3.67
CA TRP A 51 1.03 -1.53 3.35
C TRP A 51 1.18 -0.88 1.97
N LEU A 52 2.38 -0.37 1.65
CA LEU A 52 2.64 0.26 0.36
C LEU A 52 2.48 -0.73 -0.80
N ALA A 53 2.92 -1.98 -0.64
CA ALA A 53 2.72 -3.03 -1.64
C ALA A 53 1.23 -3.37 -1.82
N ALA A 54 0.45 -3.41 -0.74
CA ALA A 54 -0.97 -3.69 -0.80
C ALA A 54 -1.75 -2.64 -1.61
N TRP A 55 -1.34 -1.36 -1.53
CA TRP A 55 -2.01 -0.26 -2.24
C TRP A 55 -1.40 0.07 -3.60
N SER A 56 -0.12 -0.26 -3.85
CA SER A 56 0.53 -0.05 -5.15
C SER A 56 0.50 -1.29 -6.06
N GLY A 57 0.17 -2.46 -5.53
CA GLY A 57 0.26 -3.75 -6.23
C GLY A 57 1.70 -4.19 -6.57
N ARG A 58 2.72 -3.44 -6.13
CA ARG A 58 4.12 -3.65 -6.49
C ARG A 58 4.86 -4.42 -5.41
N VAL A 59 5.54 -5.50 -5.81
CA VAL A 59 6.38 -6.32 -4.93
C VAL A 59 7.76 -6.53 -5.58
N PRO A 60 8.88 -6.10 -4.96
CA PRO A 60 8.95 -5.28 -3.76
C PRO A 60 8.46 -3.83 -4.02
N PRO A 61 7.89 -3.16 -3.00
CA PRO A 61 7.39 -1.79 -3.13
C PRO A 61 8.55 -0.82 -3.35
N ALA A 62 8.31 0.28 -4.08
CA ALA A 62 9.31 1.32 -4.27
C ALA A 62 8.67 2.70 -4.52
N VAL A 63 9.31 3.75 -4.00
CA VAL A 63 8.94 5.15 -4.23
C VAL A 63 10.04 5.81 -5.06
N ASN A 64 9.85 5.87 -6.37
CA ASN A 64 10.88 6.34 -7.31
C ASN A 64 10.72 7.82 -7.70
N ARG A 65 9.53 8.39 -7.50
CA ARG A 65 9.19 9.76 -7.89
C ARG A 65 8.33 10.41 -6.80
N PRO A 66 8.91 10.75 -5.64
CA PRO A 66 8.17 11.44 -4.59
C PRO A 66 7.78 12.86 -5.05
N LEU A 67 6.62 13.32 -4.64
CA LEU A 67 6.17 14.71 -4.81
C LEU A 67 6.07 15.33 -3.41
N VAL A 68 6.43 16.62 -3.31
CA VAL A 68 6.35 17.46 -2.10
C VAL A 68 5.35 18.57 -2.30
#